data_AF-A0A1W0E6J0-F1
#
_entry.id   AF-A0A1W0E6J0-F1
#
_cell.length_a   1.000
_cell.length_b   1.000
_cell.length_c   1.000
_cell.angle_alpha   90.00
_cell.angle_beta   90.00
_cell.angle_gamma   90.00
#
_symmetry.space_group_name_H-M   'P 1'
#
loop_
_entity.id
_entity.type
_entity.pdbx_description
1 polymer ?
#
loop_
_entity_poly.entity_id
_entity_poly.type
_entity_poly.pdbx_seq_one_letter_code
_entity_poly.pdbx_strand_id
1 'polypeptide(L)'
;MQCDLTQIIFLVKDLEKTHGFTKGSMIAQACHASVKSIFVFKDFDTTKEYVRNLNEMTKIILKLNLEDVELLKETCNTNKIQYVEWIEQPENIMTAIATEILDKKKNNLKEIFKHFKLY
;
A
#
# COMPACT_ATOMS: atom_id res chain seq x y z
N MET A 1 -6.85 23.94 4.95
CA MET A 1 -6.46 23.27 3.69
C MET A 1 -6.93 21.83 3.82
N GLN A 2 -7.81 21.34 2.95
CA GLN A 2 -8.35 19.98 3.08
C GLN A 2 -7.21 18.97 2.88
N CYS A 3 -6.92 18.16 3.90
CA CYS A 3 -5.92 17.09 3.83
C CYS A 3 -6.46 15.98 2.93
N ASP A 4 -5.79 15.72 1.82
CA ASP A 4 -6.13 14.62 0.89
C ASP A 4 -5.36 13.37 1.33
N LEU A 5 -5.86 12.74 2.40
CA LEU A 5 -5.21 11.58 3.02
C LEU A 5 -5.46 10.32 2.20
N THR A 6 -4.37 9.67 1.81
CA THR A 6 -4.38 8.52 0.90
C THR A 6 -3.49 7.41 1.44
N GLN A 7 -3.97 6.17 1.38
CA GLN A 7 -3.13 4.98 1.54
C GLN A 7 -2.70 4.47 0.16
N ILE A 8 -1.40 4.18 -0.01
CA ILE A 8 -0.90 3.51 -1.22
C ILE A 8 -0.71 2.03 -0.91
N ILE A 9 -1.28 1.18 -1.74
CA ILE A 9 -1.17 -0.28 -1.63
C ILE A 9 -0.54 -0.80 -2.91
N PHE A 10 0.58 -1.48 -2.79
CA PHE A 10 1.29 -2.15 -3.86
C PHE A 10 0.91 -3.63 -3.85
N LEU A 11 0.33 -4.12 -4.94
CA LEU A 11 -0.16 -5.49 -5.05
C LEU A 11 0.67 -6.25 -6.09
N VAL A 12 1.23 -7.40 -5.70
CA VAL A 12 2.10 -8.20 -6.56
C VAL A 12 1.26 -8.83 -7.68
N LYS A 13 1.51 -8.45 -8.93
CA LYS A 13 0.63 -8.84 -10.05
C LYS A 13 0.73 -10.30 -10.45
N ASP A 14 1.93 -10.86 -10.46
CA ASP A 14 2.14 -12.14 -11.13
C ASP A 14 1.57 -13.34 -10.36
N LEU A 15 1.02 -13.13 -9.16
CA LEU A 15 0.37 -14.16 -8.33
C LEU A 15 -0.77 -14.91 -9.04
N GLU A 16 -1.54 -14.24 -9.90
CA GLU A 16 -2.60 -14.89 -10.68
C GLU A 16 -2.02 -15.96 -11.61
N LYS A 17 -0.84 -15.70 -12.17
CA LYS A 17 -0.15 -16.61 -13.10
C LYS A 17 0.71 -17.63 -12.39
N THR A 18 1.42 -17.24 -11.33
CA THR A 18 2.42 -18.07 -10.66
C THR A 18 1.84 -18.93 -9.55
N HIS A 19 0.77 -18.47 -8.89
CA HIS A 19 0.14 -19.16 -7.76
C HIS A 19 -1.36 -19.41 -7.95
N GLY A 20 -1.92 -19.09 -9.13
CA GLY A 20 -3.34 -19.35 -9.43
C GLY A 20 -4.31 -18.48 -8.63
N PHE A 21 -3.86 -17.31 -8.14
CA PHE A 21 -4.71 -16.41 -7.37
C PHE A 21 -5.90 -15.95 -8.21
N THR A 22 -7.09 -15.97 -7.61
CA THR A 22 -8.29 -15.38 -8.22
C THR A 22 -8.30 -13.87 -7.98
N LYS A 23 -9.11 -13.12 -8.75
CA LYS A 23 -9.36 -11.70 -8.47
C LYS A 23 -9.83 -11.46 -7.02
N GLY A 24 -10.66 -12.37 -6.48
CA GLY A 24 -11.12 -12.30 -5.10
C GLY A 24 -9.97 -12.46 -4.11
N SER A 25 -9.06 -13.40 -4.36
CA SER A 25 -7.84 -13.59 -3.57
C SER A 25 -6.97 -12.32 -3.61
N MET A 26 -6.77 -11.74 -4.79
CA MET A 26 -6.00 -10.49 -4.96
C MET A 26 -6.60 -9.31 -4.17
N ILE A 27 -7.94 -9.18 -4.17
CA ILE A 27 -8.63 -8.17 -3.35
C ILE A 27 -8.38 -8.41 -1.86
N ALA A 28 -8.48 -9.66 -1.40
CA ALA A 28 -8.23 -10.01 0.00
C ALA A 28 -6.81 -9.64 0.44
N GLN A 29 -5.80 -9.86 -0.40
CA GLN A 29 -4.41 -9.47 -0.11
C GLN A 29 -4.26 -7.95 0.10
N ALA A 30 -4.90 -7.14 -0.75
CA ALA A 30 -4.91 -5.69 -0.58
C ALA A 30 -5.63 -5.26 0.70
N CYS A 31 -6.75 -5.92 1.05
CA CYS A 31 -7.46 -5.68 2.30
C CYS A 31 -6.61 -6.02 3.53
N HIS A 32 -5.93 -7.18 3.54
CA HIS A 32 -5.05 -7.58 4.63
C HIS A 32 -3.91 -6.59 4.84
N ALA A 33 -3.22 -6.19 3.77
CA ALA A 33 -2.16 -5.19 3.84
C ALA A 33 -2.66 -3.83 4.35
N SER A 34 -3.83 -3.38 3.87
CA SER A 34 -4.46 -2.13 4.29
C SER A 34 -4.76 -2.11 5.79
N VAL A 35 -5.41 -3.17 6.30
CA VAL A 35 -5.76 -3.31 7.71
C VAL A 35 -4.51 -3.40 8.58
N LYS A 36 -3.51 -4.20 8.17
CA LYS A 36 -2.23 -4.30 8.88
C LYS A 36 -1.54 -2.94 8.99
N SER A 37 -1.46 -2.18 7.89
CA SER A 37 -0.84 -0.84 7.89
C SER A 37 -1.57 0.11 8.85
N ILE A 38 -2.90 0.18 8.77
CA ILE A 38 -3.70 1.04 9.65
C ILE A 38 -3.48 0.68 11.12
N PHE A 39 -3.42 -0.61 11.46
CA PHE A 39 -3.18 -1.04 12.84
C PHE A 39 -1.76 -0.72 13.32
N VAL A 40 -0.74 -1.01 12.51
CA VAL A 40 0.67 -0.79 12.86
C VAL A 40 0.96 0.70 13.03
N PHE A 41 0.39 1.56 12.18
CA PHE A 41 0.58 3.01 12.21
C PHE A 41 -0.58 3.77 12.88
N LYS A 42 -1.38 3.10 13.72
CA LYS A 42 -2.59 3.66 14.35
C LYS A 42 -2.34 4.93 15.16
N ASP A 43 -1.12 5.09 15.69
CA ASP A 43 -0.77 6.20 16.55
C ASP A 43 -0.30 7.44 15.78
N PHE A 44 -0.10 7.34 14.46
CA PHE A 44 0.26 8.47 13.61
C PHE A 44 -0.93 9.40 13.43
N ASP A 45 -0.67 10.72 13.40
CA ASP A 45 -1.72 11.73 13.29
C ASP A 45 -2.51 11.61 11.97
N THR A 46 -1.83 11.29 10.87
CA THR A 46 -2.47 11.04 9.57
C THR A 46 -3.41 9.83 9.63
N THR A 47 -2.99 8.75 10.29
CA THR A 47 -3.84 7.56 10.46
C THR A 47 -5.06 7.86 11.31
N LYS A 48 -4.88 8.55 12.45
CA LYS A 48 -5.98 8.97 13.34
C LYS A 48 -7.00 9.82 12.59
N GLU A 49 -6.54 10.76 11.78
CA GLU A 49 -7.42 11.63 11.00
C GLU A 49 -8.15 10.86 9.89
N TYR A 50 -7.44 9.98 9.18
CA TYR A 50 -8.02 9.13 8.14
C TYR A 50 -9.13 8.23 8.65
N VAL A 51 -8.98 7.64 9.85
CA VAL A 51 -10.01 6.79 10.45
C VAL A 51 -11.11 7.57 11.18
N ARG A 52 -10.91 8.86 11.48
CA ARG A 52 -12.01 9.73 11.98
C ARG A 52 -13.00 10.06 10.87
N ASN A 53 -12.53 10.15 9.63
CA ASN A 53 -13.35 10.44 8.45
C ASN A 53 -13.55 9.20 7.57
N LEU A 54 -14.21 8.18 8.12
CA LEU A 54 -14.39 6.88 7.45
C LEU A 54 -15.13 6.96 6.12
N ASN A 55 -15.96 7.99 5.91
CA ASN A 55 -16.75 8.15 4.70
C ASN A 55 -15.96 8.74 3.52
N GLU A 56 -14.74 9.24 3.74
CA GLU A 56 -13.91 9.90 2.73
C GLU A 56 -12.53 9.23 2.56
N MET A 57 -12.41 7.96 2.94
CA MET A 57 -11.16 7.20 2.85
C MET A 57 -10.73 6.95 1.38
N THR A 58 -9.53 7.41 1.02
CA THR A 58 -8.94 7.14 -0.30
C THR A 58 -7.85 6.08 -0.22
N LYS A 59 -7.86 5.13 -1.16
CA LYS A 59 -6.81 4.11 -1.35
C LYS A 59 -6.44 4.05 -2.83
N ILE A 60 -5.15 3.99 -3.14
CA ILE A 60 -4.65 3.79 -4.51
C ILE A 60 -3.94 2.45 -4.55
N ILE A 61 -4.38 1.58 -5.45
CA ILE A 61 -3.73 0.29 -5.68
C ILE A 61 -2.81 0.40 -6.88
N LEU A 62 -1.52 0.18 -6.63
CA LEU A 62 -0.46 0.17 -7.63
C LEU A 62 0.02 -1.26 -7.86
N LYS A 63 0.36 -1.53 -9.11
CA LYS A 63 0.95 -2.77 -9.56
C LYS A 63 2.40 -2.84 -9.05
N LEU A 64 2.76 -3.99 -8.45
CA LEU A 64 4.13 -4.33 -8.09
C LEU A 64 4.59 -5.58 -8.85
N ASN A 65 5.74 -5.49 -9.52
CA ASN A 65 6.46 -6.69 -9.95
C ASN A 65 7.44 -7.08 -8.83
N LEU A 66 7.75 -8.37 -8.69
CA LEU A 66 8.69 -8.84 -7.66
C LEU A 66 10.09 -8.23 -7.83
N GLU A 67 10.52 -7.96 -9.06
CA GLU A 67 11.80 -7.30 -9.37
C GLU A 67 11.85 -5.83 -8.90
N ASP A 68 10.70 -5.16 -8.76
CA ASP A 68 10.61 -3.74 -8.39
C ASP A 68 10.52 -3.53 -6.86
N VAL A 69 10.57 -4.61 -6.07
CA VAL A 69 10.41 -4.54 -4.60
C VAL A 69 11.51 -3.71 -3.95
N GLU A 70 12.77 -3.94 -4.30
CA GLU A 70 13.89 -3.19 -3.72
C GLU A 70 13.83 -1.72 -4.11
N LEU A 71 13.43 -1.41 -5.36
CA LEU A 71 13.20 -0.03 -5.80
C LEU A 71 12.11 0.65 -4.96
N LEU A 72 11.02 -0.06 -4.67
CA LEU A 72 9.94 0.46 -3.81
C LEU A 72 10.46 0.73 -2.39
N LYS A 73 11.21 -0.20 -1.81
CA LYS A 73 11.79 -0.05 -0.46
C LYS A 73 12.72 1.15 -0.38
N GLU A 74 13.60 1.31 -1.38
CA GLU A 74 14.50 2.46 -1.49
C GLU A 74 13.73 3.78 -1.66
N THR A 75 12.69 3.78 -2.51
CA THR A 75 11.80 4.93 -2.71
C THR A 75 11.14 5.36 -1.40
N CYS A 76 10.58 4.40 -0.65
CA CYS A 76 9.97 4.66 0.65
C CYS A 76 11.00 5.18 1.65
N ASN A 77 12.17 4.55 1.76
CA ASN A 77 13.22 4.95 2.69
C ASN A 77 13.73 6.37 2.41
N THR A 78 14.02 6.69 1.15
CA THR A 78 14.50 8.02 0.72
C THR A 78 13.49 9.11 1.06
N ASN A 79 12.19 8.82 0.92
CA ASN A 79 11.11 9.74 1.22
C ASN A 79 10.61 9.66 2.67
N LYS A 80 11.25 8.83 3.52
CA LYS A 80 10.88 8.59 4.91
C LYS A 80 9.43 8.12 5.09
N ILE A 81 8.93 7.35 4.13
CA ILE A 81 7.59 6.75 4.15
C ILE A 81 7.67 5.39 4.85
N GLN A 82 6.89 5.21 5.91
CA GLN A 82 6.73 3.92 6.57
C GLN A 82 5.80 3.01 5.76
N TYR A 83 6.04 1.70 5.82
CA TYR A 83 5.23 0.70 5.14
C TYR A 83 5.24 -0.63 5.90
N VAL A 84 4.27 -1.48 5.58
CA VAL A 84 4.23 -2.87 6.03
C VAL A 84 4.17 -3.80 4.82
N GLU A 85 4.78 -4.96 4.96
CA GLU A 85 4.64 -6.08 4.01
C GLU A 85 3.53 -7.02 4.49
N TRP A 86 2.74 -7.54 3.56
CA TRP A 86 1.83 -8.66 3.80
C TRP A 86 2.42 -9.92 3.16
N ILE A 87 2.66 -10.91 4.02
CA ILE A 87 3.17 -12.23 3.66
C ILE A 87 2.03 -13.22 3.85
N GLU A 88 1.56 -13.81 2.76
CA GLU A 88 0.47 -14.78 2.78
C GLU A 88 0.97 -16.13 3.33
N GLN A 89 0.15 -16.75 4.16
CA GLN A 89 0.39 -18.07 4.74
C GLN A 89 -0.68 -19.05 4.22
N PRO A 90 -0.36 -20.34 4.04
CA PRO A 90 0.89 -21.03 4.44
C PRO A 90 2.05 -20.94 3.42
N GLU A 91 1.84 -20.35 2.25
CA GLU A 91 2.82 -20.34 1.15
C GLU A 91 4.07 -19.49 1.45
N ASN A 92 3.98 -18.60 2.44
CA ASN A 92 5.04 -17.71 2.89
C ASN A 92 5.59 -16.81 1.76
N ILE A 93 4.68 -16.23 0.97
CA ILE A 93 4.99 -15.35 -0.16
C ILE A 93 4.53 -13.92 0.13
N MET A 94 5.34 -12.93 -0.25
CA MET A 94 4.92 -11.53 -0.17
C MET A 94 3.92 -11.22 -1.29
N THR A 95 2.74 -10.77 -0.92
CA THR A 95 1.65 -10.53 -1.88
C THR A 95 1.27 -9.06 -2.00
N ALA A 96 1.50 -8.27 -0.96
CA ALA A 96 1.21 -6.84 -0.98
C ALA A 96 2.12 -6.05 -0.03
N ILE A 97 2.28 -4.76 -0.30
CA ILE A 97 2.91 -3.78 0.57
C ILE A 97 1.95 -2.61 0.73
N ALA A 98 1.74 -2.12 1.95
CA ALA A 98 0.90 -0.94 2.21
C ALA A 98 1.69 0.12 2.97
N THR A 99 1.66 1.35 2.47
CA THR A 99 2.27 2.50 3.16
C THR A 99 1.46 2.88 4.40
N GLU A 100 2.05 3.68 5.28
CA GLU A 100 1.29 4.54 6.19
C GLU A 100 0.29 5.43 5.44
N ILE A 101 -0.58 6.13 6.17
CA ILE A 101 -1.45 7.14 5.56
C ILE A 101 -0.64 8.40 5.25
N LEU A 102 -0.68 8.82 3.99
CA LEU A 102 0.10 9.94 3.47
C LEU A 102 -0.81 11.10 3.06
N ASP A 103 -0.31 12.33 3.17
CA ASP A 103 -0.97 13.50 2.60
C ASP A 103 -0.52 13.65 1.14
N LYS A 104 -1.47 13.50 0.22
CA LYS A 104 -1.17 13.45 -1.22
C LYS A 104 -0.40 14.66 -1.74
N LYS A 105 -0.73 15.86 -1.25
CA LYS A 105 -0.11 17.12 -1.70
C LYS A 105 1.24 17.32 -1.02
N LYS A 106 1.29 17.14 0.30
CA LYS A 106 2.53 17.34 1.07
C LYS A 106 3.62 16.35 0.67
N ASN A 107 3.25 15.10 0.40
CA ASN A 107 4.19 14.07 0.00
C ASN A 107 4.45 14.02 -1.51
N ASN A 108 3.76 14.80 -2.35
CA ASN A 108 3.88 14.73 -3.81
C ASN A 108 3.81 13.28 -4.37
N LEU A 109 2.80 12.52 -3.91
CA LEU A 109 2.72 11.05 -4.12
C LEU A 109 2.80 10.62 -5.59
N LYS A 110 2.26 11.46 -6.50
CA LYS A 110 2.29 11.19 -7.94
C LYS A 110 3.72 11.14 -8.47
N GLU A 111 4.59 12.01 -7.97
CA GLU A 111 6.00 12.05 -8.39
C GLU A 111 6.79 10.93 -7.75
N ILE A 112 6.59 10.70 -6.43
CA ILE A 112 7.28 9.63 -5.69
C ILE A 112 7.03 8.27 -6.33
N PHE A 113 5.77 7.96 -6.64
CA PHE A 113 5.38 6.63 -7.13
C PHE A 113 5.12 6.57 -8.65
N LYS A 114 5.64 7.53 -9.43
CA LYS A 114 5.41 7.62 -10.89
C LYS A 114 5.84 6.38 -11.68
N HIS A 115 6.79 5.61 -11.16
CA HIS A 115 7.29 4.40 -11.80
C HIS A 115 6.32 3.23 -11.70
N PHE A 116 5.42 3.26 -10.71
CA PHE A 116 4.44 2.21 -10.47
C PHE A 116 3.11 2.57 -11.15
N LYS A 117 2.54 1.61 -11.88
CA LYS A 117 1.26 1.79 -12.60
C LYS A 117 0.09 1.41 -11.71
N LEU A 118 -1.12 1.87 -12.03
CA LEU A 118 -2.34 1.34 -11.40
C LEU A 118 -2.45 -0.18 -11.67
N TYR A 119 -2.94 -0.94 -10.67
CA TYR A 119 -3.09 -2.40 -10.73
C TYR A 119 -4.12 -2.84 -11.77
#